data_AF-A0A0J1D8L3-F1
#
_entry.id   AF-A0A0J1D8L3-F1
#
_cell.length_a   1.000
_cell.length_b   1.000
_cell.length_c   1.000
_cell.angle_alpha   90.00
_cell.angle_beta   90.00
_cell.angle_gamma   90.00
#
_symmetry.space_group_name_H-M   'P 1'
#
loop_
_entity.id
_entity.type
_entity.pdbx_description
1 polymer ?
#
loop_
_entity_poly.entity_id
_entity_poly.type
_entity_poly.pdbx_seq_one_letter_code
_entity_poly.pdbx_strand_id
1 'polypeptide(L)'
;MNTTIRKTLLSSLLAVGAIASAQAGTLEYQGVTFTSSWMDNVLTLEIDAAHPTGDWAGANTIGALQLKGLGSFDGVSLLSAPGGAANWTLSSNELNANGCGGGAHAGASLCFSGDHIALSDDMVFKFTFNGGATDFTSPHVKVNFFNGDGGRKVGSLLSENIPLAPVPEPQTYAMMLGGLAVLGAMARRRKARR
;
A
#
# COMPACT_ATOMS: atom_id res chain seq x y z
N MET A 1 48.27 49.39 15.36
CA MET A 1 47.74 48.56 16.48
C MET A 1 46.24 48.80 16.55
N ASN A 2 45.30 47.87 16.52
CA ASN A 2 45.26 46.43 16.33
C ASN A 2 43.89 46.10 15.71
N THR A 3 43.91 45.34 14.63
CA THR A 3 43.13 44.11 14.35
C THR A 3 41.62 44.04 14.67
N THR A 4 40.86 43.96 13.57
CA THR A 4 39.64 43.15 13.30
C THR A 4 39.25 42.09 14.34
N ILE A 5 37.93 41.90 14.56
CA ILE A 5 37.20 40.60 14.55
C ILE A 5 35.68 40.91 14.61
N ARG A 6 34.97 40.79 13.48
CA ARG A 6 33.50 40.67 13.45
C ARG A 6 33.19 39.17 13.44
N LYS A 7 32.71 38.64 14.56
CA LYS A 7 32.24 37.24 14.68
C LYS A 7 30.84 37.13 14.08
N THR A 8 30.73 36.61 12.87
CA THR A 8 29.46 36.11 12.30
C THR A 8 29.30 34.64 12.69
N LEU A 9 28.42 34.37 13.64
CA LEU A 9 27.95 33.03 13.98
C LEU A 9 26.95 32.58 12.90
N LEU A 10 27.32 31.58 12.10
CA LEU A 10 26.39 30.83 11.25
C LEU A 10 25.78 29.71 12.10
N SER A 11 24.50 29.85 12.45
CA SER A 11 23.73 28.78 13.08
C SER A 11 23.25 27.80 12.01
N SER A 12 23.82 26.60 12.00
CA SER A 12 23.39 25.47 11.17
C SER A 12 22.15 24.81 11.78
N LEU A 13 20.98 24.99 11.16
CA LEU A 13 19.75 24.25 11.44
C LEU A 13 19.83 22.88 10.76
N LEU A 14 20.14 21.83 11.51
CA LEU A 14 19.79 20.46 11.12
C LEU A 14 18.33 20.23 11.55
N ALA A 15 17.39 20.34 10.61
CA ALA A 15 16.04 19.84 10.80
C ALA A 15 16.04 18.33 10.46
N VAL A 16 16.11 17.47 11.48
CA VAL A 16 15.86 16.04 11.34
C VAL A 16 14.35 15.85 11.49
N GLY A 17 13.62 15.91 10.38
CA GLY A 17 12.24 15.43 10.33
C GLY A 17 12.26 13.90 10.27
N ALA A 18 11.47 13.22 11.11
CA ALA A 18 11.24 11.78 10.96
C ALA A 18 10.55 11.53 9.61
N ILE A 19 11.10 10.62 8.82
CA ILE A 19 10.70 10.34 7.45
C ILE A 19 9.82 9.09 7.48
N ALA A 20 8.54 9.22 7.07
CA ALA A 20 7.71 8.06 6.77
C ALA A 20 8.12 7.53 5.40
N SER A 21 8.67 6.31 5.38
CA SER A 21 8.91 5.56 4.14
C SER A 21 7.56 5.09 3.61
N ALA A 22 7.23 5.40 2.35
CA ALA A 22 6.04 4.89 1.69
C ALA A 22 6.42 3.64 0.90
N GLN A 23 5.88 2.48 1.28
CA GLN A 23 6.04 1.24 0.55
C GLN A 23 4.89 1.07 -0.45
N ALA A 24 5.18 0.66 -1.67
CA ALA A 24 4.16 0.30 -2.64
C ALA A 24 4.57 -0.92 -3.48
N GLY A 25 3.58 -1.65 -3.97
CA GLY A 25 3.76 -2.84 -4.78
C GLY A 25 2.60 -3.06 -5.73
N THR A 26 2.86 -3.72 -6.85
CA THR A 26 1.86 -3.99 -7.88
C THR A 26 1.97 -5.44 -8.35
N LEU A 27 0.82 -6.11 -8.45
CA LEU A 27 0.66 -7.44 -9.04
C LEU A 27 -0.37 -7.34 -10.16
N GLU A 28 -0.01 -7.79 -11.36
CA GLU A 28 -0.95 -7.98 -12.46
C GLU A 28 -1.10 -9.49 -12.71
N TYR A 29 -2.34 -9.98 -12.64
CA TYR A 29 -2.61 -11.40 -12.85
C TYR A 29 -3.99 -11.59 -13.48
N GLN A 30 -4.03 -12.33 -14.60
CA GLN A 30 -5.25 -12.61 -15.37
C GLN A 30 -6.12 -11.37 -15.63
N GLY A 31 -5.51 -10.25 -16.02
CA GLY A 31 -6.25 -9.02 -16.35
C GLY A 31 -6.85 -8.29 -15.14
N VAL A 32 -6.40 -8.64 -13.93
CA VAL A 32 -6.70 -7.91 -12.70
C VAL A 32 -5.40 -7.36 -12.12
N THR A 33 -5.40 -6.08 -11.77
CA THR A 33 -4.25 -5.41 -11.15
C THR A 33 -4.53 -5.14 -9.69
N PHE A 34 -3.56 -5.45 -8.84
CA PHE A 34 -3.58 -5.17 -7.40
C PHE A 34 -2.44 -4.22 -7.09
N THR A 35 -2.77 -3.03 -6.61
CA THR A 35 -1.77 -2.04 -6.17
C THR A 35 -1.92 -1.82 -4.67
N SER A 36 -0.88 -2.16 -3.91
CA SER A 36 -0.82 -1.88 -2.48
C SER A 36 0.08 -0.68 -2.23
N SER A 37 -0.32 0.20 -1.32
CA SER A 37 0.54 1.22 -0.75
C SER A 37 0.31 1.36 0.75
N TRP A 38 1.38 1.67 1.48
CA TRP A 38 1.34 1.84 2.93
C TRP A 38 1.86 3.21 3.33
N MET A 39 1.12 3.88 4.21
CA MET A 39 1.53 5.15 4.82
C MET A 39 1.05 5.18 6.28
N ASP A 40 1.97 5.44 7.19
CA ASP A 40 1.76 5.44 8.65
C ASP A 40 1.16 4.13 9.17
N ASN A 41 -0.16 4.11 9.41
CA ASN A 41 -0.91 2.95 9.85
C ASN A 41 -2.05 2.54 8.90
N VAL A 42 -2.01 3.04 7.66
CA VAL A 42 -3.05 2.81 6.64
C VAL A 42 -2.48 2.05 5.45
N LEU A 43 -3.08 0.88 5.17
CA LEU A 43 -2.88 0.15 3.92
C LEU A 43 -3.96 0.57 2.94
N THR A 44 -3.55 1.05 1.77
CA THR A 44 -4.44 1.21 0.63
C THR A 44 -4.19 0.05 -0.32
N LEU A 45 -5.25 -0.69 -0.65
CA LEU A 45 -5.26 -1.69 -1.71
C LEU A 45 -6.24 -1.24 -2.77
N GLU A 46 -5.74 -1.02 -3.97
CA GLU A 46 -6.51 -0.76 -5.17
C GLU A 46 -6.58 -2.04 -6.01
N ILE A 47 -7.77 -2.32 -6.53
CA ILE A 47 -8.01 -3.45 -7.43
C ILE A 47 -8.62 -2.90 -8.71
N ASP A 48 -7.94 -3.10 -9.84
CA ASP A 48 -8.49 -2.83 -11.16
C ASP A 48 -8.93 -4.15 -11.78
N ALA A 49 -10.24 -4.32 -11.91
CA ALA A 49 -10.85 -5.60 -12.25
C ALA A 49 -12.00 -5.48 -13.25
N ALA A 50 -12.11 -4.40 -14.03
CA ALA A 50 -13.22 -4.26 -14.98
C ALA A 50 -13.21 -5.33 -16.09
N HIS A 51 -12.04 -5.88 -16.41
CA HIS A 51 -11.87 -6.81 -17.54
C HIS A 51 -11.02 -8.03 -17.17
N PRO A 52 -11.47 -8.87 -16.20
CA PRO A 52 -10.73 -10.06 -15.84
C PRO A 52 -10.64 -11.01 -17.04
N THR A 53 -9.56 -11.77 -17.12
CA THR A 53 -9.28 -12.73 -18.20
C THR A 53 -9.02 -14.12 -17.60
N GLY A 54 -8.67 -15.09 -18.44
CA GLY A 54 -8.33 -16.44 -17.98
C GLY A 54 -9.47 -17.12 -17.23
N ASP A 55 -9.15 -17.71 -16.08
CA ASP A 55 -10.09 -18.42 -15.22
C ASP A 55 -11.18 -17.50 -14.64
N TRP A 56 -10.94 -16.19 -14.63
CA TRP A 56 -11.86 -15.18 -14.10
C TRP A 56 -12.63 -14.42 -15.19
N ALA A 57 -12.51 -14.81 -16.46
CA ALA A 57 -13.17 -14.10 -17.57
C ALA A 57 -14.71 -14.01 -17.44
N GLY A 58 -15.33 -14.92 -16.67
CA GLY A 58 -16.78 -14.90 -16.38
C GLY A 58 -17.15 -14.23 -15.06
N ALA A 59 -16.21 -13.60 -14.36
CA ALA A 59 -16.45 -12.96 -13.08
C ALA A 59 -17.05 -11.57 -13.26
N ASN A 60 -17.98 -11.22 -12.38
CA ASN A 60 -18.63 -9.90 -12.36
C ASN A 60 -18.62 -9.27 -10.96
N THR A 61 -18.31 -10.05 -9.92
CA THR A 61 -18.29 -9.55 -8.54
C THR A 61 -17.17 -10.18 -7.71
N ILE A 62 -16.81 -9.52 -6.60
CA ILE A 62 -16.04 -10.11 -5.50
C ILE A 62 -16.86 -10.06 -4.21
N GLY A 63 -16.66 -11.03 -3.34
CA GLY A 63 -17.40 -11.15 -2.06
C GLY A 63 -16.52 -11.33 -0.83
N ALA A 64 -15.22 -11.54 -1.03
CA ALA A 64 -14.26 -11.69 0.05
C ALA A 64 -12.84 -11.36 -0.43
N LEU A 65 -12.09 -10.71 0.46
CA LEU A 65 -10.70 -10.31 0.27
C LEU A 65 -9.93 -10.68 1.54
N GLN A 66 -8.76 -11.27 1.37
CA GLN A 66 -7.80 -11.45 2.45
C GLN A 66 -6.44 -10.89 2.08
N LEU A 67 -5.77 -10.31 3.08
CA LEU A 67 -4.36 -9.96 3.04
C LEU A 67 -3.62 -10.68 4.16
N LYS A 68 -2.49 -11.32 3.85
CA LYS A 68 -1.62 -12.05 4.78
C LYS A 68 -0.19 -11.53 4.71
N GLY A 69 0.64 -12.00 5.64
CA GLY A 69 2.05 -11.60 5.72
C GLY A 69 2.19 -10.16 6.18
N LEU A 70 1.27 -9.70 7.03
CA LEU A 70 1.16 -8.30 7.46
C LEU A 70 1.93 -7.98 8.74
N GLY A 71 2.80 -8.89 9.19
CA GLY A 71 3.42 -8.83 10.52
C GLY A 71 2.40 -9.13 11.63
N SER A 72 2.45 -8.38 12.72
CA SER A 72 1.50 -8.46 13.83
C SER A 72 0.79 -7.12 14.06
N PHE A 73 -0.45 -7.19 14.53
CA PHE A 73 -1.25 -6.02 14.93
C PHE A 73 -2.28 -6.41 15.99
N ASP A 74 -2.66 -5.45 16.84
CA ASP A 74 -3.68 -5.66 17.88
C ASP A 74 -5.10 -5.51 17.32
N GLY A 75 -5.24 -4.74 16.24
CA GLY A 75 -6.51 -4.56 15.55
C GLY A 75 -6.35 -4.03 14.14
N VAL A 76 -7.37 -4.31 13.32
CA VAL A 76 -7.50 -3.78 11.96
C VAL A 76 -8.96 -3.43 11.70
N SER A 77 -9.21 -2.31 11.05
CA SER A 77 -10.55 -1.88 10.62
C SER A 77 -10.55 -1.43 9.17
N LEU A 78 -11.70 -1.56 8.52
CA LEU A 78 -11.92 -1.03 7.19
C LEU A 78 -12.29 0.46 7.29
N LEU A 79 -11.38 1.33 6.85
CA LEU A 79 -11.57 2.78 6.86
C LEU A 79 -12.51 3.24 5.73
N SER A 80 -12.34 2.67 4.54
CA SER A 80 -13.19 2.91 3.37
C SER A 80 -13.09 1.76 2.39
N ALA A 81 -14.13 1.54 1.59
CA ALA A 81 -14.17 0.49 0.57
C ALA A 81 -15.16 0.85 -0.54
N PRO A 82 -15.03 0.24 -1.74
CA PRO A 82 -15.91 0.52 -2.87
C PRO A 82 -17.29 -0.12 -2.70
N GLY A 83 -18.31 0.56 -3.22
CA GLY A 83 -19.69 0.06 -3.24
C GLY A 83 -20.20 -0.40 -1.88
N GLY A 84 -20.83 -1.57 -1.83
CA GLY A 84 -21.35 -2.17 -0.60
C GLY A 84 -20.29 -2.74 0.36
N ALA A 85 -19.01 -2.76 -0.03
CA ALA A 85 -17.96 -3.42 0.76
C ALA A 85 -17.60 -2.67 2.04
N ALA A 86 -18.04 -1.43 2.21
CA ALA A 86 -17.92 -0.72 3.49
C ALA A 86 -18.65 -1.45 4.64
N ASN A 87 -19.63 -2.30 4.32
CA ASN A 87 -20.35 -3.14 5.28
C ASN A 87 -19.73 -4.52 5.49
N TRP A 88 -18.61 -4.84 4.84
CA TRP A 88 -17.92 -6.11 5.03
C TRP A 88 -17.39 -6.23 6.45
N THR A 89 -17.40 -7.45 6.96
CA THR A 89 -17.00 -7.76 8.33
C THR A 89 -15.67 -8.51 8.34
N LEU A 90 -14.84 -8.20 9.34
CA LEU A 90 -13.60 -8.92 9.59
C LEU A 90 -13.93 -10.29 10.19
N SER A 91 -13.40 -11.35 9.58
CA SER A 91 -13.39 -12.70 10.13
C SER A 91 -12.09 -12.97 10.89
N SER A 92 -12.16 -13.82 11.92
CA SER A 92 -10.99 -14.38 12.60
C SER A 92 -10.31 -15.51 11.81
N ASN A 93 -10.92 -15.95 10.71
CA ASN A 93 -10.48 -17.05 9.87
C ASN A 93 -9.98 -16.57 8.51
N GLU A 94 -9.14 -17.39 7.88
CA GLU A 94 -8.59 -17.15 6.55
C GLU A 94 -9.61 -17.39 5.43
N LEU A 95 -9.37 -16.77 4.29
CA LEU A 95 -10.09 -17.02 3.04
C LEU A 95 -9.73 -18.40 2.49
N ASN A 96 -10.74 -19.19 2.15
CA ASN A 96 -10.59 -20.43 1.41
C ASN A 96 -11.66 -20.55 0.31
N ALA A 97 -11.78 -21.76 -0.25
CA ALA A 97 -12.77 -22.09 -1.28
C ALA A 97 -14.24 -21.92 -0.85
N ASN A 98 -14.53 -21.65 0.42
CA ASN A 98 -15.88 -21.43 0.97
C ASN A 98 -16.08 -20.02 1.57
N GLY A 99 -15.10 -19.11 1.45
CA GLY A 99 -15.15 -17.77 2.06
C GLY A 99 -14.18 -17.63 3.24
N CYS A 100 -14.40 -16.66 4.12
CA CYS A 100 -13.56 -16.41 5.30
C CYS A 100 -13.83 -17.43 6.43
N GLY A 101 -13.69 -18.73 6.14
CA GLY A 101 -13.95 -19.85 7.04
C GLY A 101 -12.82 -20.89 7.06
N GLY A 102 -11.61 -20.49 6.69
CA GLY A 102 -10.40 -21.32 6.78
C GLY A 102 -9.84 -21.41 8.20
N GLY A 103 -8.52 -21.64 8.30
CA GLY A 103 -7.84 -21.65 9.59
C GLY A 103 -7.84 -20.28 10.28
N ALA A 104 -7.62 -20.24 11.59
CA ALA A 104 -7.48 -18.98 12.32
C ALA A 104 -6.18 -18.27 11.93
N HIS A 105 -6.20 -16.93 11.86
CA HIS A 105 -5.02 -16.13 11.47
C HIS A 105 -4.39 -15.30 12.60
N ALA A 106 -4.99 -15.32 13.79
CA ALA A 106 -4.43 -14.81 15.05
C ALA A 106 -3.80 -13.39 14.98
N GLY A 107 -4.34 -12.48 14.16
CA GLY A 107 -3.85 -11.09 14.06
C GLY A 107 -2.62 -10.91 13.17
N ALA A 108 -2.33 -11.88 12.29
CA ALA A 108 -1.28 -11.78 11.27
C ALA A 108 -1.84 -11.64 9.84
N SER A 109 -3.17 -11.65 9.70
CA SER A 109 -3.87 -11.47 8.43
C SER A 109 -5.25 -10.87 8.66
N LEU A 110 -5.90 -10.41 7.60
CA LEU A 110 -7.27 -9.91 7.64
C LEU A 110 -8.07 -10.61 6.56
N CYS A 111 -9.27 -11.10 6.88
CA CYS A 111 -10.22 -11.60 5.90
C CYS A 111 -11.52 -10.84 6.05
N PHE A 112 -11.84 -9.99 5.08
CA PHE A 112 -13.08 -9.25 5.03
C PHE A 112 -14.02 -9.89 4.01
N SER A 113 -15.30 -10.01 4.38
CA SER A 113 -16.34 -10.53 3.49
C SER A 113 -17.71 -9.95 3.82
N GLY A 114 -18.61 -9.98 2.84
CA GLY A 114 -20.00 -9.55 2.97
C GLY A 114 -20.71 -9.66 1.62
N ASP A 115 -21.67 -8.77 1.37
CA ASP A 115 -22.39 -8.73 0.09
C ASP A 115 -21.43 -8.56 -1.08
N HIS A 116 -21.74 -9.24 -2.18
CA HIS A 116 -20.92 -9.16 -3.39
C HIS A 116 -20.99 -7.76 -4.00
N ILE A 117 -19.83 -7.23 -4.38
CA ILE A 117 -19.71 -5.95 -5.07
C ILE A 117 -19.30 -6.17 -6.52
N ALA A 118 -19.83 -5.35 -7.42
CA ALA A 118 -19.48 -5.40 -8.84
C ALA A 118 -17.98 -5.15 -9.03
N LEU A 119 -17.39 -5.89 -9.96
CA LEU A 119 -16.05 -5.60 -10.45
C LEU A 119 -16.07 -4.29 -11.22
N SER A 120 -15.06 -3.46 -10.98
CA SER A 120 -14.78 -2.24 -11.70
C SER A 120 -13.29 -1.98 -11.68
N ASP A 121 -12.85 -0.92 -12.35
CA ASP A 121 -11.55 -0.32 -12.09
C ASP A 121 -11.65 0.60 -10.86
N ASP A 122 -10.50 1.00 -10.30
CA ASP A 122 -10.39 1.91 -9.14
C ASP A 122 -11.12 1.41 -7.87
N MET A 123 -11.14 0.10 -7.62
CA MET A 123 -11.74 -0.46 -6.41
C MET A 123 -10.80 -0.27 -5.19
N VAL A 124 -10.93 0.86 -4.50
CA VAL A 124 -10.00 1.26 -3.42
C VAL A 124 -10.49 0.85 -2.03
N PHE A 125 -9.77 -0.08 -1.41
CA PHE A 125 -9.91 -0.49 0.00
C PHE A 125 -8.86 0.20 0.85
N LYS A 126 -9.26 0.74 2.00
CA LYS A 126 -8.33 1.31 2.99
C LYS A 126 -8.52 0.62 4.33
N PHE A 127 -7.43 0.12 4.88
CA PHE A 127 -7.41 -0.58 6.16
C PHE A 127 -6.54 0.20 7.15
N THR A 128 -7.06 0.46 8.34
CA THR A 128 -6.31 1.09 9.42
C THR A 128 -5.91 0.06 10.45
N PHE A 129 -4.63 0.04 10.82
CA PHE A 129 -4.08 -0.89 11.79
C PHE A 129 -3.77 -0.17 13.10
N ASN A 130 -3.85 -0.92 14.20
CA ASN A 130 -3.49 -0.45 15.53
C ASN A 130 -2.61 -1.48 16.24
N GLY A 131 -1.58 -1.00 16.92
CA GLY A 131 -0.66 -1.82 17.71
C GLY A 131 0.16 -2.80 16.86
N GLY A 132 1.00 -3.57 17.55
CA GLY A 132 1.88 -4.56 16.94
C GLY A 132 3.00 -4.01 16.05
N ALA A 133 3.67 -4.93 15.33
CA ALA A 133 4.74 -4.65 14.40
C ALA A 133 4.33 -5.13 13.00
N THR A 134 3.73 -4.23 12.24
CA THR A 134 3.22 -4.52 10.91
C THR A 134 4.35 -4.63 9.88
N ASP A 135 4.16 -5.49 8.88
CA ASP A 135 5.10 -5.75 7.79
C ASP A 135 4.35 -5.72 6.45
N PHE A 136 4.78 -4.86 5.52
CA PHE A 136 4.17 -4.74 4.19
C PHE A 136 5.18 -5.02 3.08
N THR A 137 6.22 -5.79 3.38
CA THR A 137 7.29 -6.07 2.43
C THR A 137 6.92 -7.07 1.34
N SER A 138 5.96 -7.95 1.60
CA SER A 138 5.40 -8.83 0.58
C SER A 138 4.01 -9.30 1.03
N PRO A 139 3.00 -8.40 1.02
CA PRO A 139 1.67 -8.78 1.42
C PRO A 139 1.11 -9.81 0.43
N HIS A 140 0.53 -10.87 0.97
CA HIS A 140 -0.08 -11.93 0.17
C HIS A 140 -1.58 -11.70 0.06
N VAL A 141 -2.06 -11.43 -1.15
CA VAL A 141 -3.47 -11.14 -1.46
C VAL A 141 -4.23 -12.40 -1.86
N LYS A 142 -5.47 -12.51 -1.37
CA LYS A 142 -6.41 -13.55 -1.77
C LYS A 142 -7.77 -12.97 -2.06
N VAL A 143 -8.39 -13.35 -3.17
CA VAL A 143 -9.71 -12.85 -3.59
C VAL A 143 -10.53 -13.97 -4.20
N ASN A 144 -11.81 -14.03 -3.81
CA ASN A 144 -12.79 -14.88 -4.49
C ASN A 144 -13.56 -14.06 -5.53
N PHE A 145 -13.61 -14.57 -6.75
CA PHE A 145 -14.38 -14.03 -7.85
C PHE A 145 -15.67 -14.81 -8.06
N PHE A 146 -16.73 -14.11 -8.43
CA PHE A 146 -18.07 -14.67 -8.57
C PHE A 146 -18.77 -14.12 -9.81
N ASN A 147 -19.69 -14.91 -10.37
CA ASN A 147 -20.56 -14.46 -11.46
C ASN A 147 -21.65 -13.52 -10.95
N GLY A 148 -22.27 -12.76 -11.86
CA GLY A 148 -23.37 -11.83 -11.55
C GLY A 148 -24.67 -12.53 -11.13
N ASP A 149 -24.91 -13.77 -11.58
CA ASP A 149 -26.21 -14.46 -11.50
C ASP A 149 -26.49 -15.18 -10.18
N GLY A 150 -25.93 -14.73 -9.05
CA GLY A 150 -26.27 -15.28 -7.73
C GLY A 150 -25.14 -16.01 -6.98
N GLY A 151 -23.90 -15.56 -7.16
CA GLY A 151 -22.82 -15.89 -6.22
C GLY A 151 -22.13 -17.24 -6.43
N ARG A 152 -22.17 -17.79 -7.66
CA ARG A 152 -21.33 -18.94 -8.01
C ARG A 152 -19.90 -18.46 -8.19
N LYS A 153 -18.95 -19.21 -7.62
CA LYS A 153 -17.52 -18.92 -7.78
C LYS A 153 -17.08 -19.11 -9.24
N VAL A 154 -16.20 -18.24 -9.68
CA VAL A 154 -15.59 -18.26 -11.01
C VAL A 154 -14.08 -18.38 -10.86
N GLY A 155 -13.51 -19.36 -11.56
CA GLY A 155 -12.08 -19.63 -11.57
C GLY A 155 -11.52 -20.10 -10.22
N SER A 156 -10.19 -20.08 -10.12
CA SER A 156 -9.47 -20.39 -8.89
C SER A 156 -9.50 -19.24 -7.89
N LEU A 157 -9.35 -19.54 -6.60
CA LEU A 157 -9.05 -18.53 -5.58
C LEU A 157 -7.72 -17.84 -5.92
N LEU A 158 -7.73 -16.51 -6.12
CA LEU A 158 -6.49 -15.74 -6.19
C LEU A 158 -5.70 -15.95 -4.90
N SER A 159 -4.40 -16.18 -5.02
CA SER A 159 -3.52 -16.41 -3.89
C SER A 159 -2.08 -16.10 -4.27
N GLU A 160 -1.72 -14.82 -4.26
CA GLU A 160 -0.44 -14.35 -4.78
C GLU A 160 0.20 -13.32 -3.85
N ASN A 161 1.51 -13.16 -3.98
CA ASN A 161 2.24 -12.07 -3.32
C ASN A 161 2.19 -10.82 -4.18
N ILE A 162 1.94 -9.66 -3.57
CA ILE A 162 2.16 -8.37 -4.22
C ILE A 162 3.64 -8.02 -4.01
N PRO A 163 4.48 -8.02 -5.06
CA PRO A 163 5.88 -7.70 -4.92
C PRO A 163 6.05 -6.21 -4.62
N LEU A 164 6.94 -5.88 -3.68
CA LEU A 164 7.37 -4.50 -3.50
C LEU A 164 8.08 -4.00 -4.75
N ALA A 165 7.66 -2.83 -5.22
CA ALA A 165 8.46 -2.04 -6.15
C ALA A 165 9.33 -1.07 -5.34
N PRO A 166 10.64 -0.97 -5.61
CA PRO A 166 11.45 0.10 -5.05
C PRO A 166 10.92 1.45 -5.55
N VAL A 167 10.17 2.17 -4.73
CA VAL A 167 9.73 3.54 -5.05
C VAL A 167 10.80 4.50 -4.54
N PRO A 168 11.46 5.29 -5.42
CA PRO A 168 12.40 6.31 -4.97
C PRO A 168 11.65 7.33 -4.11
N GLU A 169 12.02 7.44 -2.84
CA GLU A 169 11.32 8.35 -1.93
C GLU A 169 11.39 9.79 -2.45
N PRO A 170 10.33 10.60 -2.31
CA PRO A 170 10.31 12.00 -2.75
C PRO A 170 11.51 12.82 -2.23
N GLN A 171 12.02 12.44 -1.06
CA GLN A 171 13.17 13.07 -0.44
C GLN A 171 14.50 12.74 -1.12
N THR A 172 14.62 11.59 -1.79
CA THR A 172 15.79 11.29 -2.62
C THR A 172 15.92 12.34 -3.73
N TYR A 173 14.79 12.73 -4.34
CA TYR A 173 14.77 13.83 -5.30
C TYR A 173 15.05 15.18 -4.64
N ALA A 174 14.48 15.46 -3.46
CA ALA A 174 14.75 16.71 -2.74
C ALA A 174 16.22 16.85 -2.31
N MET A 175 16.86 15.77 -1.87
CA MET A 175 18.27 15.71 -1.51
C MET A 175 19.18 15.81 -2.73
N MET A 176 18.81 15.17 -3.85
CA MET A 176 19.50 15.32 -5.13
C MET A 176 19.44 16.78 -5.61
N LEU A 177 18.23 17.38 -5.62
CA LEU A 177 18.04 18.78 -6.00
C LEU A 177 18.73 19.74 -5.03
N GLY A 178 18.68 19.47 -3.74
CA GLY A 178 19.41 20.21 -2.71
C GLY A 178 20.92 20.15 -2.93
N GLY A 179 21.46 18.95 -3.22
CA GLY A 179 22.86 18.76 -3.57
C GLY A 179 23.26 19.56 -4.82
N LEU A 180 22.44 19.52 -5.88
CA LEU A 180 22.65 20.29 -7.10
C LEU A 180 22.60 21.80 -6.85
N ALA A 181 21.68 22.28 -6.01
CA ALA A 181 21.58 23.68 -5.64
C ALA A 181 22.84 24.18 -4.90
N VAL A 182 23.38 23.37 -3.98
CA VAL A 182 24.63 23.68 -3.27
C VAL A 182 25.81 23.75 -4.26
N LEU A 183 25.93 22.77 -5.16
CA LEU A 183 26.97 22.76 -6.18
C LEU A 183 26.88 23.97 -7.12
N GLY A 184 25.67 24.32 -7.56
CA GLY A 184 25.43 25.52 -8.38
C GLY A 184 25.81 26.82 -7.65
N ALA A 185 25.46 26.94 -6.37
CA ALA A 185 25.83 28.10 -5.55
C ALA A 185 27.36 28.21 -5.37
N MET A 186 28.05 27.09 -5.17
CA MET A 186 29.51 27.05 -5.08
C MET A 186 30.18 27.45 -6.40
N ALA A 187 29.69 26.95 -7.54
CA ALA A 187 30.19 27.31 -8.86
C ALA A 187 30.04 28.82 -9.13
N ARG A 188 28.88 29.40 -8.79
CA ARG A 188 28.62 30.84 -8.91
C ARG A 188 29.60 31.68 -8.07
N ARG A 189 29.86 31.28 -6.83
CA ARG A 189 30.81 31.96 -5.93
C ARG A 189 32.24 31.92 -6.46
N ARG A 190 32.65 30.82 -7.10
CA ARG A 190 33.98 30.72 -7.72
C ARG A 190 34.12 31.64 -8.94
N LYS A 191 33.08 31.73 -9.77
CA LYS A 191 33.07 32.65 -10.93
C LYS A 191 33.15 34.12 -10.52
N ALA A 192 32.51 34.52 -9.42
CA ALA A 192 32.53 35.90 -8.94
C ALA A 192 33.86 36.32 -8.26
N ARG A 193 34.76 35.37 -7.99
CA ARG A 193 36.08 35.62 -7.36
C ARG A 193 37.25 35.54 -8.36
N ARG A 194 36.98 35.14 -9.61
CA ARG A 194 37.91 35.23 -10.74
C ARG A 194 37.54 36.46 -11.55
#